data_AF-A0A2C9KHW0-F1
#
_entry.id   AF-A0A2C9KHW0-F1
#
_cell.length_a   1.000
_cell.length_b   1.000
_cell.length_c   1.000
_cell.angle_alpha   90.00
_cell.angle_beta   90.00
_cell.angle_gamma   90.00
#
_symmetry.space_group_name_H-M   'P 1'
#
loop_
_entity.id
_entity.type
_entity.pdbx_description
1 polymer ?
#
loop_
_entity_poly.entity_id
_entity_poly.type
_entity_poly.pdbx_seq_one_letter_code
_entity_poly.pdbx_strand_id
1 'polypeptide(L)'
;MDAFYNNLMRKLLPDFDNRSSSKKYRPTASAVREPSMQDYVERRLTEVHYVAKDYKFCDKFLGVSLAALLLILMPYLHIGVFYLKIWVPDKPPIDKQACTCSCFDTVFRGRYEMPGLVTYKHVYFNSTANTFKIWIMTIMFIILFYESIKYLVSVYRNSRIRKIWFSLYLINLYPHYYSWWSFFSYYNEEFYTFFTHHMFFCVTEIFTTAVVLNLCNYKNELKSWKMMLILAINLVHIIVSGSDQFIAHVLQGRGTNFQNARNIGLMIPDVLHIIIPALEFYRLIVRSEVPFSDLCYKEEVILFILFITIGTLFGRIL
;
A
#
# COMPACT_ATOMS: atom_id res chain seq x y z
N MET A 1 31.96 7.30 7.77
CA MET A 1 30.56 7.67 8.04
C MET A 1 30.28 7.69 9.54
N ASP A 2 30.77 6.71 10.31
CA ASP A 2 30.61 6.62 11.77
C ASP A 2 31.09 7.87 12.52
N ALA A 3 32.20 8.48 12.10
CA ALA A 3 32.71 9.70 12.72
C ALA A 3 31.76 10.91 12.56
N PHE A 4 31.05 11.01 11.43
CA PHE A 4 30.09 12.09 11.18
C PHE A 4 28.80 11.86 11.97
N TYR A 5 28.28 10.63 11.96
CA TYR A 5 27.09 10.24 12.72
C TYR A 5 27.30 10.44 14.23
N ASN A 6 28.44 9.99 14.77
CA ASN A 6 28.75 10.14 16.19
C ASN A 6 28.92 11.60 16.60
N ASN A 7 29.49 12.45 15.73
CA ASN A 7 29.62 13.88 15.99
C ASN A 7 28.27 14.60 15.95
N LEU A 8 27.39 14.25 15.00
CA LEU A 8 26.03 14.77 14.92
C LEU A 8 25.21 14.37 16.15
N MET A 9 25.30 13.10 16.58
CA MET A 9 24.57 12.58 17.73
C MET A 9 25.05 13.18 19.05
N ARG A 10 26.36 13.41 19.23
CA ARG A 10 26.88 14.13 20.42
C ARG A 10 26.40 15.57 20.50
N LYS A 11 26.22 16.24 19.36
CA LYS A 11 25.69 17.61 19.31
C LYS A 11 24.20 17.68 19.63
N LEU A 12 23.42 16.68 19.20
CA LEU A 12 21.97 16.64 19.42
C LEU A 12 21.58 16.07 20.79
N LEU A 13 22.41 15.18 21.36
CA LEU A 13 22.14 14.47 22.61
C LEU A 13 23.43 14.40 23.46
N PRO A 14 23.70 15.40 24.31
CA PRO A 14 24.96 15.47 25.08
C PRO A 14 25.18 14.30 26.06
N ASP A 15 24.13 13.55 26.42
CA ASP A 15 24.21 12.38 27.31
C ASP A 15 24.54 11.05 26.60
N PHE A 16 24.86 11.08 25.31
CA PHE A 16 24.99 9.89 24.45
C PHE A 16 26.02 8.85 24.95
N ASP A 17 27.09 9.28 25.64
CA ASP A 17 28.17 8.39 26.11
C ASP A 17 27.99 7.89 27.56
N ASN A 18 27.03 8.41 28.33
CA ASN A 18 26.99 8.21 29.79
C ASN A 18 26.24 6.96 30.29
N ARG A 19 25.89 6.00 29.41
CA ARG A 19 25.08 4.82 29.79
C ARG A 19 25.64 3.47 29.35
N SER A 20 26.96 3.29 29.34
CA SER A 20 27.56 1.94 29.18
C SER A 20 27.54 1.07 30.45
N SER A 21 27.02 1.57 31.58
CA SER A 21 26.80 0.76 32.78
C SER A 21 25.34 0.33 32.91
N SER A 22 25.16 -0.97 33.12
CA SER A 22 23.92 -1.73 33.26
C SER A 22 23.08 -1.34 34.50
N LYS A 23 22.71 -0.08 34.66
CA LYS A 23 21.73 0.32 35.68
C LYS A 23 20.35 -0.13 35.24
N LYS A 24 19.95 -1.31 35.74
CA LYS A 24 18.55 -1.74 35.87
C LYS A 24 17.72 -0.55 36.32
N TYR A 25 16.86 -0.06 35.43
CA TYR A 25 15.85 0.94 35.75
C TYR A 25 14.95 0.36 36.85
N ARG A 26 15.10 0.84 38.08
CA ARG A 26 14.11 0.63 39.15
C ARG A 26 13.09 1.75 39.00
N PRO A 27 11.84 1.47 38.63
CA PRO A 27 10.82 2.50 38.63
C PRO A 27 10.60 2.95 40.08
N THR A 28 10.82 4.23 40.33
CA THR A 28 10.32 4.92 41.53
C THR A 28 8.80 4.78 41.55
N ALA A 29 8.25 4.37 42.69
CA ALA A 29 6.82 4.25 42.92
C ALA A 29 6.15 5.64 42.86
N SER A 30 5.84 6.12 41.66
CA SER A 30 4.81 7.14 41.48
C SER A 30 3.48 6.43 41.25
N ALA A 31 2.41 6.99 41.81
CA ALA A 31 1.04 6.50 41.74
C ALA A 31 0.71 5.85 40.38
N VAL A 32 0.21 4.62 40.42
CA VAL A 32 -0.16 3.83 39.25
C VAL A 32 -1.33 4.53 38.55
N ARG A 33 -1.01 5.44 37.65
CA ARG A 33 -1.95 5.94 36.64
C ARG A 33 -2.27 4.78 35.72
N GLU A 34 -3.55 4.61 35.38
CA GLU A 34 -3.93 3.60 34.38
C GLU A 34 -3.11 3.83 33.10
N PRO A 35 -2.52 2.76 32.52
CA PRO A 35 -1.66 2.88 31.36
C PRO A 35 -2.46 3.50 30.20
N SER A 36 -2.04 4.69 29.78
CA SER A 36 -2.68 5.42 28.70
C SER A 36 -2.13 5.00 27.33
N MET A 37 -2.87 5.27 26.25
CA MET A 37 -2.36 5.07 24.89
C MET A 37 -1.05 5.82 24.66
N GLN A 38 -0.87 6.97 25.30
CA GLN A 38 0.37 7.74 25.27
C GLN A 38 1.54 6.93 25.87
N ASP A 39 1.38 6.31 27.03
CA ASP A 39 2.41 5.50 27.67
C ASP A 39 2.81 4.29 26.79
N TYR A 40 1.82 3.69 26.11
CA TYR A 40 2.06 2.62 25.15
C TYR A 40 2.85 3.12 23.93
N VAL A 41 2.46 4.26 23.35
CA VAL A 41 3.15 4.86 22.19
C VAL A 41 4.57 5.26 22.54
N GLU A 42 4.80 5.91 23.68
CA GLU A 42 6.13 6.32 24.15
C GLU A 42 7.04 5.12 24.38
N ARG A 43 6.54 4.07 25.05
CA ARG A 43 7.29 2.82 25.22
C ARG A 43 7.64 2.18 23.89
N ARG A 44 6.71 2.18 22.93
CA ARG A 44 6.96 1.61 21.59
C ARG A 44 7.94 2.42 20.76
N LEU A 45 7.82 3.74 20.75
CA LEU A 45 8.78 4.62 20.08
C LEU A 45 10.18 4.42 20.65
N THR A 46 10.27 4.25 21.96
CA THR A 46 11.54 3.97 22.65
C THR A 46 12.12 2.62 22.27
N GLU A 47 11.31 1.54 22.27
CA GLU A 47 11.73 0.21 21.80
C GLU A 47 12.17 0.23 20.32
N VAL A 48 11.41 0.91 19.45
CA VAL A 48 11.76 1.08 18.04
C VAL A 48 13.06 1.85 17.88
N HIS A 49 13.27 2.91 18.67
CA HIS A 49 14.50 3.69 18.65
C HIS A 49 15.72 2.84 19.02
N TYR A 50 15.63 2.01 20.08
CA TYR A 50 16.72 1.13 20.47
C TYR A 50 16.98 0.01 19.45
N VAL A 51 15.93 -0.61 18.91
CA VAL A 51 16.07 -1.61 17.84
C VAL A 51 16.66 -0.99 16.58
N ALA A 52 16.27 0.24 16.24
CA ALA A 52 16.80 0.97 15.07
C ALA A 52 18.27 1.37 15.23
N LYS A 53 18.76 1.53 16.47
CA LYS A 53 20.18 1.78 16.76
C LYS A 53 21.06 0.55 16.51
N ASP A 54 20.56 -0.64 16.81
CA ASP A 54 21.26 -1.91 16.58
C ASP A 54 21.07 -2.43 15.14
N TYR A 55 19.99 -2.03 14.48
CA TYR A 55 19.80 -2.28 13.06
C TYR A 55 20.67 -1.33 12.23
N LYS A 56 21.40 -1.85 11.23
CA LYS A 56 22.06 -1.04 10.19
C LYS A 56 21.03 -0.35 9.29
N PHE A 57 20.16 0.47 9.88
CA PHE A 57 19.04 1.11 9.22
C PHE A 57 19.53 2.02 8.11
N CYS A 58 20.58 2.81 8.34
CA CYS A 58 21.17 3.67 7.33
C CYS A 58 21.65 2.87 6.10
N ASP A 59 22.36 1.76 6.29
CA ASP A 59 22.84 0.94 5.17
C ASP A 59 21.69 0.30 4.38
N LYS A 60 20.67 -0.22 5.08
CA LYS A 60 19.48 -0.79 4.44
C LYS A 60 18.65 0.27 3.72
N PHE A 61 18.46 1.42 4.36
CA PHE A 61 17.74 2.56 3.77
C PHE A 61 18.46 3.06 2.53
N LEU A 62 19.77 3.27 2.60
CA LEU A 62 20.59 3.68 1.48
C LEU A 62 20.54 2.64 0.34
N GLY A 63 20.64 1.36 0.67
CA GLY A 63 20.49 0.28 -0.31
C GLY A 63 19.12 0.28 -0.99
N VAL A 64 18.04 0.46 -0.23
CA VAL A 64 16.67 0.55 -0.76
C VAL A 64 16.49 1.80 -1.62
N SER A 65 16.98 2.96 -1.18
CA SER A 65 16.91 4.21 -1.94
C SER A 65 17.68 4.11 -3.25
N LEU A 66 18.87 3.51 -3.25
CA LEU A 66 19.68 3.31 -4.45
C LEU A 66 19.02 2.34 -5.43
N ALA A 67 18.46 1.24 -4.92
CA ALA A 67 17.71 0.28 -5.74
C ALA A 67 16.45 0.92 -6.36
N ALA A 68 15.70 1.69 -5.59
CA ALA A 68 14.53 2.43 -6.08
C ALA A 68 14.93 3.45 -7.15
N LEU A 69 16.01 4.21 -6.90
CA LEU A 69 16.54 5.17 -7.86
C LEU A 69 16.95 4.49 -9.17
N LEU A 70 17.65 3.35 -9.10
CA LEU A 70 18.05 2.59 -10.28
C LEU A 70 16.84 2.10 -11.09
N LEU A 71 15.82 1.59 -10.41
CA LEU A 71 14.59 1.11 -11.06
C LEU A 71 13.80 2.24 -11.72
N ILE A 72 13.87 3.46 -11.19
CA ILE A 72 13.26 4.65 -11.81
C ILE A 72 14.11 5.17 -12.97
N LEU A 73 15.44 5.21 -12.81
CA LEU A 73 16.35 5.71 -13.84
C LEU A 73 16.41 4.80 -15.06
N MET A 74 16.28 3.48 -14.89
CA MET A 74 16.41 2.52 -15.99
C MET A 74 15.37 2.77 -17.11
N PRO A 75 14.04 2.87 -16.85
CA PRO A 75 13.07 3.23 -17.88
C PRO A 75 13.31 4.61 -18.49
N TYR A 76 13.75 5.59 -17.68
CA TYR A 76 14.04 6.93 -18.17
C TYR A 76 15.21 6.93 -19.17
N LEU A 77 16.31 6.27 -18.82
CA LEU A 77 17.47 6.14 -19.71
C LEU A 77 17.11 5.33 -20.97
N HIS A 78 16.38 4.22 -20.82
CA HIS A 78 16.00 3.36 -21.94
C HIS A 78 15.06 4.06 -22.93
N ILE A 79 13.95 4.61 -22.44
CA ILE A 79 12.90 5.19 -23.29
C ILE A 79 13.25 6.63 -23.67
N GLY A 80 13.60 7.45 -22.68
CA GLY A 80 13.78 8.89 -22.85
C GLY A 80 15.13 9.27 -23.46
N VAL A 81 16.20 8.52 -23.19
CA VAL A 81 17.54 8.83 -23.74
C VAL A 81 17.85 7.95 -24.93
N PHE A 82 17.91 6.62 -24.76
CA PHE A 82 18.32 5.72 -25.83
C PHE A 82 17.33 5.72 -27.00
N TYR A 83 16.04 5.47 -26.77
CA TYR A 83 15.11 5.41 -27.89
C TYR A 83 14.72 6.79 -28.44
N LEU A 84 14.34 7.74 -27.58
CA LEU A 84 13.85 9.03 -28.06
C LEU A 84 14.96 9.97 -28.58
N LYS A 85 16.15 9.98 -27.97
CA LYS A 85 17.23 10.93 -28.35
C LYS A 85 18.31 10.34 -29.23
N ILE A 86 18.64 9.06 -29.07
CA ILE A 86 19.73 8.43 -29.83
C ILE A 86 19.17 7.66 -31.03
N TRP A 87 18.10 6.87 -30.83
CA TRP A 87 17.58 5.98 -31.87
C TRP A 87 16.73 6.71 -32.92
N VAL A 88 15.83 7.61 -32.50
CA VAL A 88 14.96 8.39 -33.42
C VAL A 88 14.90 9.87 -33.03
N PRO A 89 16.02 10.62 -33.15
CA PRO A 89 16.16 11.99 -32.62
C PRO A 89 15.14 13.02 -33.14
N ASP A 90 14.69 12.86 -34.39
CA ASP A 90 13.92 13.89 -35.12
C ASP A 90 12.45 13.51 -35.32
N LYS A 91 11.90 12.69 -34.42
CA LYS A 91 10.50 12.25 -34.57
C LYS A 91 9.53 13.38 -34.21
N PRO A 92 8.61 13.77 -35.11
CA PRO A 92 7.60 14.77 -34.78
C PRO A 92 6.63 14.23 -33.70
N PRO A 93 6.06 15.11 -32.85
CA PRO A 93 5.05 14.72 -31.89
C PRO A 93 3.81 14.19 -32.62
N ILE A 94 3.16 13.20 -32.02
CA ILE A 94 1.91 12.65 -32.55
C ILE A 94 0.80 13.68 -32.35
N ASP A 95 0.08 14.01 -33.41
CA ASP A 95 -1.18 14.75 -33.28
C ASP A 95 -2.24 13.85 -32.66
N LYS A 96 -2.54 14.11 -31.37
CA LYS A 96 -3.52 13.35 -30.59
C LYS A 96 -4.97 13.61 -31.04
N GLN A 97 -5.25 14.67 -31.81
CA GLN A 97 -6.61 15.11 -32.14
C GLN A 97 -7.10 14.53 -33.47
N ALA A 98 -6.21 14.44 -34.47
CA ALA A 98 -6.54 13.98 -35.81
C ALA A 98 -6.33 12.47 -36.02
N CYS A 99 -5.73 11.77 -35.07
CA CYS A 99 -5.27 10.41 -35.26
C CYS A 99 -6.27 9.34 -34.78
N THR A 100 -6.46 8.27 -35.55
CA THR A 100 -7.46 7.21 -35.28
C THR A 100 -6.85 5.86 -34.87
N CYS A 101 -6.00 5.23 -35.68
CA CYS A 101 -5.47 3.87 -35.40
C CYS A 101 -3.95 3.70 -35.58
N SER A 102 -3.24 4.72 -36.05
CA SER A 102 -1.78 4.70 -36.31
C SER A 102 -1.00 5.62 -35.36
N CYS A 103 -1.57 5.95 -34.20
CA CYS A 103 -1.09 6.97 -33.25
C CYS A 103 -0.01 6.44 -32.31
N PHE A 104 0.80 5.52 -32.83
CA PHE A 104 1.95 4.99 -32.13
C PHE A 104 3.15 5.82 -32.55
N ASP A 105 3.88 6.41 -31.60
CA ASP A 105 5.18 6.97 -31.95
C ASP A 105 6.04 5.76 -32.24
N THR A 106 6.39 5.45 -33.46
CA THR A 106 7.14 4.22 -33.72
C THR A 106 8.60 4.24 -33.21
N VAL A 107 8.90 5.06 -32.18
CA VAL A 107 10.22 5.29 -31.56
C VAL A 107 10.89 3.99 -31.15
N PHE A 108 10.16 3.09 -30.46
CA PHE A 108 10.67 1.78 -30.05
C PHE A 108 11.01 0.84 -31.21
N ARG A 109 10.49 1.10 -32.41
CA ARG A 109 10.76 0.29 -33.61
C ARG A 109 11.88 0.86 -34.48
N GLY A 110 12.30 2.09 -34.20
CA GLY A 110 13.35 2.74 -34.95
C GLY A 110 12.95 3.22 -36.34
N ARG A 111 13.96 3.56 -37.15
CA ARG A 111 13.79 4.11 -38.50
C ARG A 111 13.46 3.06 -39.58
N TYR A 112 13.44 1.76 -39.24
CA TYR A 112 13.26 0.66 -40.19
C TYR A 112 11.81 0.27 -40.46
N GLU A 113 10.83 0.98 -39.92
CA GLU A 113 9.46 0.81 -40.39
C GLU A 113 9.35 1.33 -41.82
N MET A 114 9.61 0.45 -42.79
CA MET A 114 8.95 0.56 -44.07
C MET A 114 7.44 0.53 -43.79
N PRO A 115 6.64 1.45 -44.36
CA PRO A 115 5.19 1.46 -44.22
C PRO A 115 4.59 0.28 -45.01
N GLY A 116 4.86 -0.94 -44.54
CA GLY A 116 4.24 -2.18 -44.99
C GLY A 116 3.04 -2.55 -44.11
N LEU A 117 2.44 -3.70 -44.38
CA LEU A 117 1.35 -4.22 -43.56
C LEU A 117 1.84 -4.48 -42.13
N VAL A 118 1.39 -3.65 -41.19
CA VAL A 118 1.70 -3.83 -39.76
C VAL A 118 0.82 -4.95 -39.21
N THR A 119 1.44 -6.03 -38.74
CA THR A 119 0.72 -7.15 -38.08
C THR A 119 0.22 -6.75 -36.70
N TYR A 120 -0.73 -7.54 -36.16
CA TYR A 120 -1.27 -7.36 -34.81
C TYR A 120 -0.14 -7.30 -33.76
N LYS A 121 -0.18 -6.29 -32.88
CA LYS A 121 0.73 -6.18 -31.74
C LYS A 121 -0.05 -6.41 -30.45
N HIS A 122 0.57 -7.13 -29.52
CA HIS A 122 -0.05 -7.48 -28.23
C HIS A 122 -0.04 -6.32 -27.22
N VAL A 123 0.95 -5.42 -27.29
CA VAL A 123 1.05 -4.25 -26.40
C VAL A 123 1.69 -3.07 -27.16
N TYR A 124 1.18 -1.86 -26.93
CA TYR A 124 1.67 -0.61 -27.54
C TYR A 124 2.09 0.37 -26.43
N PHE A 125 3.28 0.95 -26.53
CA PHE A 125 3.75 2.02 -25.65
C PHE A 125 4.40 3.17 -26.42
N ASN A 126 3.86 4.37 -26.25
CA ASN A 126 4.48 5.59 -26.78
C ASN A 126 5.65 6.02 -25.86
N SER A 127 6.66 6.69 -26.37
CA SER A 127 7.79 7.23 -25.60
C SER A 127 7.43 8.55 -24.91
N THR A 128 6.39 8.52 -24.06
CA THR A 128 5.85 9.69 -23.38
C THR A 128 6.01 9.62 -21.87
N ALA A 129 5.78 10.76 -21.19
CA ALA A 129 5.78 10.82 -19.73
C ALA A 129 4.73 9.89 -19.09
N ASN A 130 3.62 9.59 -19.76
CA ASN A 130 2.60 8.67 -19.23
C ASN A 130 3.08 7.22 -19.27
N THR A 131 3.79 6.79 -20.32
CA THR A 131 4.46 5.48 -20.33
C THR A 131 5.47 5.35 -19.19
N PHE A 132 6.20 6.43 -18.86
CA PHE A 132 7.08 6.44 -17.69
C PHE A 132 6.31 6.26 -16.37
N LYS A 133 5.18 6.96 -16.19
CA LYS A 133 4.30 6.77 -15.02
C LYS A 133 3.77 5.34 -14.92
N ILE A 134 3.33 4.75 -16.03
CA ILE A 134 2.89 3.35 -16.12
C ILE A 134 3.98 2.41 -15.65
N TRP A 135 5.23 2.63 -16.09
CA TRP A 135 6.38 1.83 -15.69
C TRP A 135 6.67 1.93 -14.19
N ILE A 136 6.74 3.13 -13.63
CA ILE A 136 6.96 3.33 -12.19
C ILE A 136 5.88 2.62 -11.38
N MET A 137 4.61 2.84 -11.76
CA MET A 137 3.46 2.25 -11.07
C MET A 137 3.52 0.71 -11.15
N THR A 138 3.80 0.15 -12.33
CA THR A 138 3.94 -1.30 -12.52
C THR A 138 5.07 -1.89 -11.67
N ILE A 139 6.24 -1.24 -11.66
CA ILE A 139 7.39 -1.68 -10.84
C ILE A 139 7.02 -1.64 -9.36
N MET A 140 6.35 -0.59 -8.89
CA MET A 140 5.91 -0.47 -7.50
C MET A 140 4.99 -1.62 -7.09
N PHE A 141 3.97 -1.95 -7.90
CA PHE A 141 3.10 -3.10 -7.64
C PHE A 141 3.85 -4.43 -7.62
N ILE A 142 4.80 -4.64 -8.54
CA ILE A 142 5.63 -5.84 -8.58
C ILE A 142 6.50 -5.96 -7.31
N ILE A 143 7.12 -4.86 -6.86
CA ILE A 143 7.94 -4.84 -5.64
C ILE A 143 7.09 -5.13 -4.41
N LEU A 144 5.92 -4.47 -4.28
CA LEU A 144 5.00 -4.71 -3.16
C LEU A 144 4.54 -6.16 -3.12
N PHE A 145 4.20 -6.72 -4.29
CA PHE A 145 3.84 -8.13 -4.40
C PHE A 145 5.01 -9.04 -4.01
N TYR A 146 6.20 -8.80 -4.55
CA TYR A 146 7.41 -9.56 -4.21
C TYR A 146 7.72 -9.54 -2.71
N GLU A 147 7.74 -8.36 -2.08
CA GLU A 147 8.01 -8.25 -0.64
C GLU A 147 6.91 -8.92 0.20
N SER A 148 5.64 -8.86 -0.23
CA SER A 148 4.56 -9.58 0.44
C SER A 148 4.74 -11.10 0.40
N ILE A 149 5.11 -11.66 -0.75
CA ILE A 149 5.38 -13.10 -0.91
C ILE A 149 6.63 -13.51 -0.14
N LYS A 150 7.71 -12.74 -0.24
CA LYS A 150 8.95 -12.97 0.51
C LYS A 150 8.70 -12.97 2.03
N TYR A 151 7.89 -12.04 2.52
CA TYR A 151 7.44 -12.03 3.91
C TYR A 151 6.67 -13.31 4.26
N LEU A 152 5.67 -13.69 3.45
CA LEU A 152 4.88 -14.90 3.68
C LEU A 152 5.73 -16.18 3.67
N VAL A 153 6.69 -16.29 2.76
CA VAL A 153 7.66 -17.41 2.72
C VAL A 153 8.50 -17.43 3.99
N SER A 154 8.96 -16.28 4.48
CA SER A 154 9.67 -16.18 5.74
C SER A 154 8.80 -16.61 6.93
N VAL A 155 7.53 -16.19 6.96
CA VAL A 155 6.58 -16.62 8.00
C VAL A 155 6.34 -18.13 7.92
N TYR A 156 6.14 -18.69 6.73
CA TYR A 156 5.95 -20.12 6.53
C TYR A 156 7.13 -20.96 7.04
N ARG A 157 8.37 -20.49 6.81
CA ARG A 157 9.59 -21.18 7.23
C ARG A 157 9.87 -21.05 8.73
N ASN A 158 9.59 -19.89 9.32
CA ASN A 158 10.02 -19.55 10.69
C ASN A 158 8.89 -19.60 11.73
N SER A 159 7.65 -19.81 11.30
CA SER A 159 6.44 -19.72 12.13
C SER A 159 5.28 -20.50 11.50
N ARG A 160 4.13 -20.52 12.17
CA ARG A 160 2.87 -21.00 11.59
C ARG A 160 2.11 -19.83 10.98
N ILE A 161 1.52 -20.06 9.81
CA ILE A 161 0.61 -19.11 9.17
C ILE A 161 -0.78 -19.26 9.78
N ARG A 162 -1.38 -18.14 10.20
CA ARG A 162 -2.80 -18.07 10.57
C ARG A 162 -3.65 -18.10 9.31
N LYS A 163 -4.23 -19.27 9.02
CA LYS A 163 -4.97 -19.54 7.77
C LYS A 163 -6.09 -18.53 7.50
N ILE A 164 -6.81 -18.09 8.53
CA ILE A 164 -7.94 -17.15 8.39
C ILE A 164 -7.50 -15.76 7.89
N TRP A 165 -6.35 -15.29 8.35
CA TRP A 165 -5.76 -14.03 7.89
C TRP A 165 -5.10 -14.18 6.52
N PHE A 166 -4.52 -15.36 6.26
CA PHE A 166 -3.98 -15.66 4.94
C PHE A 166 -5.06 -15.73 3.85
N SER A 167 -6.25 -16.25 4.14
CA SER A 167 -7.38 -16.21 3.19
C SER A 167 -7.82 -14.78 2.87
N LEU A 168 -7.78 -13.87 3.85
CA LEU A 168 -8.03 -12.44 3.61
C LEU A 168 -6.97 -11.83 2.67
N TYR A 169 -5.70 -12.17 2.86
CA TYR A 169 -4.65 -11.74 1.93
C TYR A 169 -4.90 -12.27 0.50
N LEU A 170 -5.26 -13.55 0.35
CA LEU A 170 -5.52 -14.15 -0.96
C LEU A 170 -6.69 -13.49 -1.69
N ILE A 171 -7.78 -13.18 -0.98
CA ILE A 171 -8.94 -12.55 -1.63
C ILE A 171 -8.64 -11.12 -2.05
N ASN A 172 -7.70 -10.45 -1.37
CA ASN A 172 -7.24 -9.11 -1.74
C ASN A 172 -6.33 -9.05 -2.96
N LEU A 173 -5.89 -10.19 -3.52
CA LEU A 173 -5.10 -10.19 -4.74
C LEU A 173 -5.88 -9.62 -5.94
N TYR A 174 -7.19 -9.87 -6.00
CA TYR A 174 -8.02 -9.39 -7.09
C TYR A 174 -8.16 -7.86 -7.11
N PRO A 175 -8.55 -7.18 -6.00
CA PRO A 175 -8.56 -5.71 -5.97
C PRO A 175 -7.22 -5.07 -6.31
N HIS A 176 -6.10 -5.56 -5.76
CA HIS A 176 -4.76 -5.03 -6.09
C HIS A 176 -4.43 -5.16 -7.57
N TYR A 177 -4.72 -6.32 -8.17
CA TYR A 177 -4.53 -6.53 -9.60
C TYR A 177 -5.42 -5.59 -10.42
N TYR A 178 -6.69 -5.46 -10.03
CA TYR A 178 -7.64 -4.56 -10.67
C TYR A 178 -7.20 -3.10 -10.60
N SER A 179 -6.66 -2.65 -9.46
CA SER A 179 -6.10 -1.31 -9.31
C SER A 179 -4.91 -1.08 -10.22
N TRP A 180 -3.94 -2.00 -10.24
CA TRP A 180 -2.81 -1.93 -11.17
C TRP A 180 -3.27 -1.81 -12.63
N TRP A 181 -4.18 -2.70 -13.06
CA TRP A 181 -4.69 -2.72 -14.43
C TRP A 181 -5.46 -1.43 -14.76
N SER A 182 -6.25 -0.93 -13.82
CA SER A 182 -7.00 0.31 -14.03
C SER A 182 -6.09 1.51 -14.13
N PHE A 183 -5.05 1.63 -13.27
CA PHE A 183 -4.08 2.72 -13.39
C PHE A 183 -3.28 2.64 -14.70
N PHE A 184 -2.96 1.42 -15.15
CA PHE A 184 -2.35 1.20 -16.46
C PHE A 184 -3.24 1.79 -17.55
N SER A 185 -4.53 1.44 -17.57
CA SER A 185 -5.50 1.99 -18.54
C SER A 185 -5.69 3.50 -18.39
N TYR A 186 -5.78 4.03 -17.17
CA TYR A 186 -5.99 5.46 -16.92
C TYR A 186 -4.87 6.32 -17.51
N TYR A 187 -3.62 5.90 -17.33
CA TYR A 187 -2.48 6.60 -17.93
C TYR A 187 -2.36 6.37 -19.43
N ASN A 188 -2.79 5.22 -19.93
CA ASN A 188 -2.72 4.90 -21.35
C ASN A 188 -3.77 5.67 -22.18
N GLU A 189 -4.96 5.87 -21.60
CA GLU A 189 -6.13 6.41 -22.31
C GLU A 189 -6.45 7.87 -21.95
N GLU A 190 -5.92 8.41 -20.84
CA GLU A 190 -5.98 9.83 -20.42
C GLU A 190 -7.40 10.44 -20.22
N PHE A 191 -8.50 9.71 -20.43
CA PHE A 191 -9.87 10.27 -20.33
C PHE A 191 -10.66 9.90 -19.07
N TYR A 192 -10.11 9.07 -18.18
CA TYR A 192 -10.84 8.61 -16.99
C TYR A 192 -10.85 9.63 -15.86
N THR A 193 -12.04 9.99 -15.38
CA THR A 193 -12.24 10.93 -14.26
C THR A 193 -12.10 10.26 -12.89
N PHE A 194 -12.24 8.94 -12.80
CA PHE A 194 -12.22 8.18 -11.54
C PHE A 194 -10.82 7.90 -10.97
N PHE A 195 -9.77 8.57 -11.48
CA PHE A 195 -8.39 8.33 -11.06
C PHE A 195 -8.20 8.58 -9.56
N THR A 196 -8.60 9.76 -9.07
CA THR A 196 -8.36 10.18 -7.68
C THR A 196 -9.11 9.29 -6.70
N HIS A 197 -10.38 9.00 -6.99
CA HIS A 197 -11.19 8.09 -6.21
C HIS A 197 -10.56 6.69 -6.14
N HIS A 198 -10.13 6.11 -7.27
CA HIS A 198 -9.48 4.79 -7.26
C HIS A 198 -8.12 4.81 -6.52
N MET A 199 -7.36 5.91 -6.61
CA MET A 199 -6.12 6.07 -5.86
C MET A 199 -6.34 6.04 -4.34
N PHE A 200 -7.41 6.68 -3.86
CA PHE A 200 -7.79 6.61 -2.45
C PHE A 200 -7.99 5.17 -1.99
N PHE A 201 -8.84 4.40 -2.69
CA PHE A 201 -9.11 2.98 -2.40
C PHE A 201 -7.84 2.12 -2.45
N CYS A 202 -6.99 2.32 -3.47
CA CYS A 202 -5.76 1.55 -3.60
C CYS A 202 -4.81 1.79 -2.42
N VAL A 203 -4.64 3.04 -1.98
CA VAL A 203 -3.75 3.37 -0.86
C VAL A 203 -4.26 2.78 0.44
N THR A 204 -5.54 2.97 0.75
CA THR A 204 -6.17 2.41 1.96
C THR A 204 -6.15 0.89 1.94
N GLU A 205 -6.31 0.27 0.78
CA GLU A 205 -6.23 -1.18 0.61
C GLU A 205 -4.80 -1.74 0.80
N ILE A 206 -3.77 -1.03 0.36
CA ILE A 206 -2.37 -1.36 0.66
C ILE A 206 -2.13 -1.33 2.18
N PHE A 207 -2.66 -0.33 2.89
CA PHE A 207 -2.56 -0.25 4.36
C PHE A 207 -3.26 -1.43 5.03
N THR A 208 -4.50 -1.73 4.65
CA THR A 208 -5.23 -2.91 5.14
C THR A 208 -4.43 -4.19 4.90
N THR A 209 -3.89 -4.37 3.70
CA THR A 209 -3.12 -5.55 3.32
C THR A 209 -1.84 -5.69 4.14
N ALA A 210 -1.15 -4.59 4.43
CA ALA A 210 0.03 -4.61 5.30
C ALA A 210 -0.29 -5.09 6.72
N VAL A 211 -1.43 -4.68 7.28
CA VAL A 211 -1.90 -5.15 8.59
C VAL A 211 -2.32 -6.61 8.53
N VAL A 212 -3.06 -7.03 7.50
CA VAL A 212 -3.45 -8.43 7.27
C VAL A 212 -2.22 -9.34 7.17
N LEU A 213 -1.22 -8.93 6.38
CA LEU A 213 0.07 -9.64 6.28
C LEU A 213 0.73 -9.75 7.65
N ASN A 214 0.78 -8.67 8.44
CA ASN A 214 1.30 -8.73 9.80
C ASN A 214 0.55 -9.77 10.66
N LEU A 215 -0.77 -9.83 10.56
CA LEU A 215 -1.61 -10.75 11.33
C LEU A 215 -1.54 -12.21 10.86
N CYS A 216 -1.05 -12.47 9.64
CA CYS A 216 -0.81 -13.83 9.13
C CYS A 216 0.22 -14.59 9.98
N ASN A 217 1.16 -13.92 10.65
CA ASN A 217 2.17 -14.58 11.47
C ASN A 217 1.64 -14.90 12.87
N TYR A 218 1.67 -16.17 13.28
CA TYR A 218 1.23 -16.57 14.62
C TYR A 218 2.02 -15.93 15.77
N LYS A 219 3.27 -15.51 15.53
CA LYS A 219 4.10 -14.81 16.53
C LYS A 219 3.63 -13.37 16.80
N ASN A 220 2.88 -12.77 15.88
CA ASN A 220 2.39 -11.41 16.05
C ASN A 220 1.08 -11.43 16.83
N GLU A 221 1.01 -10.72 17.95
CA GLU A 221 -0.21 -10.63 18.74
C GLU A 221 -1.37 -10.01 17.96
N LEU A 222 -2.58 -10.56 18.19
CA LEU A 222 -3.84 -9.98 17.75
C LEU A 222 -4.15 -8.80 18.69
N LYS A 223 -4.08 -7.59 18.15
CA LYS A 223 -4.37 -6.36 18.90
C LYS A 223 -5.65 -5.72 18.37
N SER A 224 -6.44 -5.14 19.26
CA SER A 224 -7.69 -4.42 18.98
C SER A 224 -7.50 -3.40 17.85
N TRP A 225 -6.55 -2.48 17.98
CA TRP A 225 -6.33 -1.41 17.01
C TRP A 225 -6.07 -1.91 15.57
N LYS A 226 -5.41 -3.07 15.41
CA LYS A 226 -5.14 -3.64 14.07
C LYS A 226 -6.44 -4.12 13.43
N MET A 227 -7.28 -4.79 14.21
CA MET A 227 -8.58 -5.28 13.75
C MET A 227 -9.52 -4.09 13.49
N MET A 228 -9.58 -3.13 14.41
CA MET A 228 -10.37 -1.91 14.26
C MET A 228 -9.96 -1.09 13.04
N LEU A 229 -8.67 -0.97 12.74
CA LEU A 229 -8.19 -0.28 11.54
C LEU A 229 -8.68 -0.96 10.25
N ILE A 230 -8.57 -2.29 10.18
CA ILE A 230 -9.08 -3.07 9.04
C ILE A 230 -10.59 -2.86 8.92
N LEU A 231 -11.34 -2.99 10.02
CA LEU A 231 -12.79 -2.77 10.03
C LEU A 231 -13.15 -1.35 9.54
N ALA A 232 -12.44 -0.32 10.00
CA ALA A 232 -12.71 1.06 9.65
C ALA A 232 -12.51 1.33 8.15
N ILE A 233 -11.38 0.89 7.59
CA ILE A 233 -11.07 1.09 6.17
C ILE A 233 -12.11 0.38 5.29
N ASN A 234 -12.44 -0.88 5.59
CA ASN A 234 -13.37 -1.64 4.77
C ASN A 234 -14.81 -1.14 4.92
N LEU A 235 -15.19 -0.60 6.09
CA LEU A 235 -16.48 0.09 6.24
C LEU A 235 -16.56 1.34 5.36
N VAL A 236 -15.50 2.16 5.31
CA VAL A 236 -15.43 3.30 4.41
C VAL A 236 -15.56 2.85 2.95
N HIS A 237 -14.86 1.78 2.55
CA HIS A 237 -14.96 1.25 1.20
C HIS A 237 -16.38 0.80 0.85
N ILE A 238 -17.06 0.05 1.72
CA ILE A 238 -18.43 -0.40 1.49
C ILE A 238 -19.39 0.78 1.41
N ILE A 239 -19.26 1.77 2.30
CA ILE A 239 -20.17 2.92 2.31
C ILE A 239 -20.00 3.75 1.04
N VAL A 240 -18.76 4.08 0.67
CA VAL A 240 -18.45 4.94 -0.49
C VAL A 240 -18.73 4.20 -1.81
N SER A 241 -18.19 2.99 -1.99
CA SER A 241 -18.47 2.20 -3.21
C SER A 241 -19.94 1.78 -3.33
N GLY A 242 -20.58 1.56 -2.18
CA GLY A 242 -22.00 1.35 -1.98
C GLY A 242 -22.84 2.46 -2.57
N SER A 243 -22.60 3.70 -2.11
CA SER A 243 -23.33 4.89 -2.54
C SER A 243 -23.14 5.21 -4.01
N ASP A 244 -21.94 4.93 -4.55
CA ASP A 244 -21.58 5.43 -5.87
C ASP A 244 -22.03 4.52 -7.00
N GLN A 245 -21.70 3.22 -6.92
CA GLN A 245 -21.85 2.32 -8.06
C GLN A 245 -22.49 0.98 -7.68
N PHE A 246 -22.26 0.46 -6.48
CA PHE A 246 -22.70 -0.89 -6.14
C PHE A 246 -24.23 -1.00 -6.05
N ILE A 247 -24.89 -0.10 -5.31
CA ILE A 247 -26.36 -0.13 -5.16
C ILE A 247 -27.04 0.05 -6.52
N ALA A 248 -26.63 1.05 -7.30
CA ALA A 248 -27.24 1.33 -8.59
C ALA A 248 -27.03 0.19 -9.62
N HIS A 249 -25.81 -0.32 -9.73
CA HIS A 249 -25.50 -1.31 -10.76
C HIS A 249 -25.98 -2.72 -10.38
N VAL A 250 -25.69 -3.15 -9.16
CA VAL A 250 -25.93 -4.54 -8.73
C VAL A 250 -27.32 -4.69 -8.12
N LEU A 251 -27.67 -3.88 -7.13
CA LEU A 251 -28.94 -4.06 -6.39
C LEU A 251 -30.15 -3.55 -7.17
N GLN A 252 -30.01 -2.43 -7.88
CA GLN A 252 -31.08 -1.88 -8.72
C GLN A 252 -31.05 -2.43 -10.16
N GLY A 253 -30.10 -3.31 -10.48
CA GLY A 253 -30.00 -3.97 -11.78
C GLY A 253 -29.71 -3.05 -12.96
N ARG A 254 -29.13 -1.86 -12.72
CA ARG A 254 -28.84 -0.88 -13.79
C ARG A 254 -27.47 -1.09 -14.46
N GLY A 255 -26.65 -2.01 -13.93
CA GLY A 255 -25.30 -2.25 -14.41
C GLY A 255 -25.23 -3.29 -15.53
N THR A 256 -24.27 -3.12 -16.43
CA THR A 256 -23.88 -4.16 -17.40
C THR A 256 -23.21 -5.35 -16.71
N ASN A 257 -23.14 -6.50 -17.39
CA ASN A 257 -22.52 -7.73 -16.84
C ASN A 257 -21.08 -7.49 -16.32
N PHE A 258 -20.27 -6.73 -17.06
CA PHE A 258 -18.91 -6.39 -16.65
C PHE A 258 -18.89 -5.52 -15.40
N GLN A 259 -19.72 -4.48 -15.34
CA GLN A 259 -19.81 -3.59 -14.17
C GLN A 259 -20.27 -4.36 -12.93
N ASN A 260 -21.23 -5.27 -13.08
CA ASN A 260 -21.72 -6.10 -11.99
C ASN A 260 -20.64 -7.07 -11.49
N ALA A 261 -19.97 -7.78 -12.39
CA ALA A 261 -18.87 -8.70 -12.03
C ALA A 261 -17.73 -7.96 -11.30
N ARG A 262 -17.33 -6.79 -11.83
CA ARG A 262 -16.33 -5.93 -11.18
C ARG A 262 -16.79 -5.52 -9.78
N ASN A 263 -17.99 -4.95 -9.65
CA ASN A 263 -18.50 -4.44 -8.39
C ASN A 263 -18.62 -5.55 -7.33
N ILE A 264 -19.03 -6.76 -7.73
CA ILE A 264 -19.06 -7.94 -6.86
C ILE A 264 -17.63 -8.34 -6.45
N GLY A 265 -16.70 -8.40 -7.41
CA GLY A 265 -15.32 -8.78 -7.15
C GLY A 265 -14.57 -7.82 -6.21
N LEU A 266 -14.95 -6.55 -6.18
CA LEU A 266 -14.39 -5.55 -5.25
C LEU A 266 -15.10 -5.56 -3.88
N MET A 267 -16.43 -5.74 -3.86
CA MET A 267 -17.22 -5.73 -2.62
C MET A 267 -17.00 -6.98 -1.75
N ILE A 268 -16.81 -8.17 -2.37
CA ILE A 268 -16.61 -9.41 -1.61
C ILE A 268 -15.39 -9.33 -0.67
N PRO A 269 -14.19 -8.92 -1.15
CA PRO A 269 -13.04 -8.66 -0.28
C PRO A 269 -13.37 -7.75 0.90
N ASP A 270 -13.98 -6.58 0.67
CA ASP A 270 -14.30 -5.62 1.73
C ASP A 270 -15.23 -6.24 2.79
N VAL A 271 -16.27 -6.95 2.36
CA VAL A 271 -17.22 -7.63 3.26
C VAL A 271 -16.51 -8.68 4.11
N LEU A 272 -15.62 -9.49 3.53
CA LEU A 272 -14.88 -10.49 4.30
C LEU A 272 -13.88 -9.86 5.27
N HIS A 273 -13.27 -8.74 4.90
CA HIS A 273 -12.42 -7.95 5.79
C HIS A 273 -13.21 -7.23 6.89
N ILE A 274 -14.53 -7.20 6.84
CA ILE A 274 -15.37 -6.85 7.99
C ILE A 274 -15.67 -8.08 8.85
N ILE A 275 -16.20 -9.13 8.22
CA ILE A 275 -16.72 -10.30 8.94
C ILE A 275 -15.60 -11.01 9.72
N ILE A 276 -14.48 -11.30 9.08
CA ILE A 276 -13.40 -12.09 9.71
C ILE A 276 -12.76 -11.35 10.88
N PRO A 277 -12.32 -10.09 10.75
CA PRO A 277 -11.76 -9.35 11.87
C PRO A 277 -12.77 -9.12 13.01
N ALA A 278 -14.05 -8.90 12.70
CA ALA A 278 -15.09 -8.78 13.73
C ALA A 278 -15.27 -10.10 14.51
N LEU A 279 -15.27 -11.24 13.83
CA LEU A 279 -15.35 -12.56 14.47
C LEU A 279 -14.10 -12.86 15.32
N GLU A 280 -12.91 -12.54 14.82
CA GLU A 280 -11.66 -12.72 15.58
C GLU A 280 -11.60 -11.78 16.79
N PHE A 281 -12.09 -10.55 16.66
CA PHE A 281 -12.19 -9.60 17.77
C PHE A 281 -13.19 -10.09 18.83
N TYR A 282 -14.36 -10.58 18.43
CA TYR A 282 -15.32 -11.19 19.34
C TYR A 282 -14.72 -12.41 20.06
N ARG A 283 -14.03 -13.30 19.35
CA ARG A 283 -13.34 -14.45 19.94
C ARG A 283 -12.25 -14.03 20.93
N LEU A 284 -11.56 -12.93 20.66
CA LEU A 284 -10.56 -12.38 21.56
C LEU A 284 -11.22 -11.95 22.87
N ILE A 285 -12.31 -11.20 22.81
CA ILE A 285 -13.07 -10.73 23.98
C ILE A 285 -13.57 -11.91 24.82
N VAL A 286 -14.16 -12.91 24.19
CA VAL A 286 -14.71 -14.09 24.90
C VAL A 286 -13.60 -14.89 25.59
N ARG A 287 -12.38 -14.94 25.02
CA ARG A 287 -11.26 -15.72 25.57
C ARG A 287 -10.46 -14.98 26.63
N SER A 288 -10.46 -13.67 26.60
CA SER A 288 -9.48 -12.89 27.36
C SER A 288 -9.82 -12.78 28.84
N GLU A 289 -11.04 -13.12 29.28
CA GLU A 289 -11.58 -12.96 30.66
C GLU A 289 -11.47 -11.53 31.25
N VAL A 290 -10.75 -10.62 30.60
CA VAL A 290 -10.64 -9.20 30.92
C VAL A 290 -11.80 -8.40 30.33
N PRO A 291 -12.19 -7.30 31.01
CA PRO A 291 -13.27 -6.44 30.54
C PRO A 291 -12.90 -5.75 29.23
N PHE A 292 -13.92 -5.43 28.43
CA PHE A 292 -13.76 -4.79 27.11
C PHE A 292 -12.93 -3.49 27.15
N SER A 293 -13.03 -2.72 28.23
CA SER A 293 -12.27 -1.49 28.46
C SER A 293 -10.76 -1.69 28.44
N ASP A 294 -10.31 -2.88 28.83
CA ASP A 294 -8.88 -3.20 28.97
C ASP A 294 -8.33 -3.78 27.66
N LEU A 295 -9.21 -4.28 26.80
CA LEU A 295 -8.88 -4.79 25.46
C LEU A 295 -8.94 -3.71 24.39
N CYS A 296 -9.88 -2.76 24.53
CA CYS A 296 -10.12 -1.71 23.56
C CYS A 296 -10.19 -0.36 24.28
N TYR A 297 -9.14 0.42 24.09
CA TYR A 297 -9.06 1.75 24.68
C TYR A 297 -10.12 2.68 24.08
N LYS A 298 -10.63 3.62 24.88
CA LYS A 298 -11.65 4.59 24.44
C LYS A 298 -11.18 5.39 23.23
N GLU A 299 -9.89 5.71 23.19
CA GLU A 299 -9.21 6.40 22.11
C GLU A 299 -9.27 5.62 20.80
N GLU A 300 -9.18 4.28 20.84
CA GLU A 300 -9.29 3.43 19.65
C GLU A 300 -10.70 3.48 19.07
N VAL A 301 -11.73 3.47 19.92
CA VAL A 301 -13.13 3.59 19.51
C VAL A 301 -13.42 4.97 18.92
N ILE A 302 -12.91 6.03 19.55
CA ILE A 302 -13.05 7.40 19.04
C ILE A 302 -12.37 7.54 17.68
N LEU A 303 -11.13 7.04 17.54
CA LEU A 303 -10.38 7.10 16.30
C LEU A 303 -11.05 6.27 15.19
N PHE A 304 -11.63 5.12 15.53
CA PHE A 304 -12.42 4.30 14.62
C PHE A 304 -13.62 5.07 14.05
N ILE A 305 -14.43 5.68 14.92
CA ILE A 305 -15.60 6.47 14.49
C ILE A 305 -15.16 7.65 13.65
N LEU A 306 -14.16 8.41 14.11
CA LEU A 306 -13.63 9.57 13.41
C LEU A 306 -13.09 9.21 12.03
N PHE A 307 -12.35 8.12 11.92
CA PHE A 307 -11.80 7.63 10.66
C PHE A 307 -12.91 7.28 9.67
N ILE A 308 -13.96 6.60 10.11
CA ILE A 308 -15.10 6.26 9.24
C ILE A 308 -15.81 7.54 8.77
N THR A 309 -16.07 8.49 9.67
CA THR A 309 -16.76 9.73 9.32
C THR A 309 -15.94 10.56 8.33
N ILE A 310 -14.68 10.83 8.62
CA ILE A 310 -13.80 11.63 7.76
C ILE A 310 -13.51 10.89 6.46
N GLY A 311 -13.21 9.59 6.52
CA GLY A 311 -12.90 8.77 5.35
C GLY A 311 -14.09 8.67 4.39
N THR A 312 -15.30 8.53 4.91
CA THR A 312 -16.52 8.52 4.09
C THR A 312 -16.76 9.89 3.44
N LEU A 313 -16.62 10.97 4.22
CA LEU A 313 -16.80 12.33 3.69
C LEU A 313 -15.78 12.61 2.57
N PHE A 314 -14.52 12.30 2.82
CA PHE A 314 -13.45 12.48 1.85
C PHE A 314 -13.65 11.63 0.61
N GLY A 315 -13.97 10.35 0.78
CA GLY A 315 -14.24 9.43 -0.33
C GLY A 315 -15.39 9.88 -1.22
N ARG A 316 -16.41 10.53 -0.66
CA ARG A 316 -17.53 11.09 -1.45
C ARG A 316 -17.26 12.42 -2.14
N ILE A 317 -16.26 13.18 -1.67
CA ILE A 317 -15.89 14.47 -2.26
C ILE A 317 -14.94 14.29 -3.45
N LEU A 318 -14.10 13.25 -3.42
CA LEU A 318 -13.13 12.93 -4.46
C LEU A 318 -13.76 12.41 -5.76
#